data_AF-A0A7J9VYC1-F1
#
_entry.id   AF-A0A7J9VYC1-F1
#
_cell.length_a   1.000
_cell.length_b   1.000
_cell.length_c   1.000
_cell.angle_alpha   90.00
_cell.angle_beta   90.00
_cell.angle_gamma   90.00
#
_symmetry.space_group_name_H-M   'P 1'
#
loop_
_entity.id
_entity.type
_entity.pdbx_description
1 polymer ?
#
loop_
_entity_poly.entity_id
_entity_poly.type
_entity_poly.pdbx_seq_one_letter_code
_entity_poly.pdbx_strand_id
1 'polypeptide(L)'
;MDLTPYISQLREDLTSAASAGDEQTRRTAAVLGAALEPAARLAFMNALSDLAAEVTASLDDRVVEVRLDGRDVRVVVGAPDGTGTTPPPGPDPGPFGDGGDISRITLRLLDQLKGQAEHAAAQQGVSLNSWVSQAVQGALRGEPRGGFPPGSGWPRDDSSPRGQHRVQGWVQG
;
A
#
# COMPACT_ATOMS: atom_id res chain seq x y z
N MET A 1 -5.08 -22.27 5.13
CA MET A 1 -4.53 -23.61 5.28
C MET A 1 -3.91 -23.71 6.66
N ASP A 2 -4.51 -24.54 7.50
CA ASP A 2 -3.95 -24.83 8.82
C ASP A 2 -2.77 -25.81 8.67
N LEU A 3 -1.62 -25.47 9.24
CA LEU A 3 -0.42 -26.33 9.25
C LEU A 3 -0.41 -27.32 10.43
N THR A 4 -1.29 -27.13 11.41
CA THR A 4 -1.38 -27.97 12.61
C THR A 4 -1.50 -29.47 12.29
N PRO A 5 -2.37 -29.95 11.38
CA PRO A 5 -2.45 -31.39 11.09
C PRO A 5 -1.15 -31.97 10.51
N TYR A 6 -0.46 -31.23 9.64
CA TYR A 6 0.79 -31.68 9.04
C TYR A 6 1.93 -31.78 10.08
N ILE A 7 2.00 -30.81 10.98
CA ILE A 7 3.00 -30.80 12.05
C ILE A 7 2.68 -31.87 13.10
N SER A 8 1.40 -32.09 13.43
CA SER A 8 0.98 -33.16 14.32
C SER A 8 1.32 -34.53 13.76
N GLN A 9 1.10 -34.77 12.46
CA GLN A 9 1.51 -36.01 11.80
C GLN A 9 3.01 -36.23 11.92
N LEU A 10 3.82 -35.19 11.68
CA LEU A 10 5.27 -35.29 11.79
C LEU A 10 5.73 -35.69 13.22
N ARG A 11 5.03 -35.20 14.25
CA ARG A 11 5.28 -35.55 15.65
C ARG A 11 4.87 -36.99 15.96
N GLU A 12 3.74 -37.44 15.45
CA GLU A 12 3.31 -38.83 15.58
C GLU A 12 4.29 -39.79 14.89
N ASP A 13 4.73 -39.46 13.68
CA ASP A 13 5.70 -40.26 12.92
C ASP A 13 7.04 -40.36 13.67
N LEU A 14 7.52 -39.24 14.24
CA LEU A 14 8.72 -39.23 15.08
C LEU A 14 8.56 -40.13 16.32
N THR A 15 7.40 -40.07 16.98
CA THR A 15 7.10 -40.88 18.17
C THR A 15 6.99 -42.36 17.80
N SER A 16 6.36 -42.67 16.68
CA SER A 16 6.23 -44.00 16.12
C SER A 16 7.59 -44.60 15.79
N ALA A 17 8.47 -43.84 15.12
CA ALA A 17 9.84 -44.26 14.81
C ALA A 17 10.66 -44.53 16.08
N ALA A 18 10.51 -43.70 17.12
CA ALA A 18 11.21 -43.86 18.38
C ALA A 18 10.67 -45.02 19.24
N SER A 19 9.47 -45.55 18.94
CA SER A 19 8.83 -46.59 19.75
C SER A 19 9.61 -47.91 19.81
N ALA A 20 10.40 -48.21 18.76
CA ALA A 20 11.28 -49.36 18.69
C ALA A 20 12.57 -49.21 19.53
N GLY A 21 12.85 -48.00 20.01
CA GLY A 21 14.01 -47.70 20.84
C GLY A 21 13.81 -47.98 22.33
N ASP A 22 14.82 -47.63 23.11
CA ASP A 22 14.74 -47.66 24.56
C ASP A 22 13.89 -46.51 25.14
N GLU A 23 13.67 -46.55 26.45
CA GLU A 23 12.88 -45.52 27.16
C GLU A 23 13.48 -44.12 27.02
N GLN A 24 14.80 -44.01 26.98
CA GLN A 24 15.48 -42.73 26.81
C GLN A 24 15.22 -42.16 25.41
N THR A 25 15.30 -42.98 24.38
CA THR A 25 15.01 -42.61 22.98
C THR A 25 13.58 -42.11 22.83
N ARG A 26 12.61 -42.80 23.43
CA ARG A 26 11.19 -42.37 23.43
C ARG A 26 10.99 -41.02 24.11
N ARG A 27 11.62 -40.80 25.26
CA ARG A 27 11.56 -39.50 25.96
C ARG A 27 12.20 -38.37 25.14
N THR A 28 13.36 -38.62 24.55
CA THR A 28 14.03 -37.65 23.69
C THR A 28 13.16 -37.30 22.48
N ALA A 29 12.55 -38.29 21.82
CA ALA A 29 11.65 -38.06 20.69
C ALA A 29 10.42 -37.23 21.06
N ALA A 30 9.81 -37.49 22.22
CA ALA A 30 8.67 -36.70 22.71
C ALA A 30 9.04 -35.23 22.95
N VAL A 31 10.20 -34.98 23.58
CA VAL A 31 10.71 -33.62 23.84
C VAL A 31 11.05 -32.90 22.53
N LEU A 32 11.76 -33.57 21.63
CA LEU A 32 12.11 -33.01 20.31
C LEU A 32 10.87 -32.71 19.47
N GLY A 33 9.89 -33.62 19.45
CA GLY A 33 8.64 -33.42 18.73
C GLY A 33 7.88 -32.18 19.21
N ALA A 34 7.84 -31.92 20.51
CA ALA A 34 7.24 -30.71 21.06
C ALA A 34 8.06 -29.44 20.73
N ALA A 35 9.39 -29.52 20.79
CA ALA A 35 10.27 -28.39 20.52
C ALA A 35 10.38 -28.03 19.02
N LEU A 36 10.12 -28.98 18.12
CA LEU A 36 10.25 -28.79 16.68
C LEU A 36 9.11 -27.99 16.05
N GLU A 37 7.94 -27.93 16.70
CA GLU A 37 6.72 -27.32 16.13
C GLU A 37 6.91 -25.89 15.60
N PRO A 38 7.54 -24.94 16.34
CA PRO A 38 7.79 -23.59 15.82
C PRO A 38 8.74 -23.57 14.62
N ALA A 39 9.80 -24.40 14.66
CA ALA A 39 10.81 -24.46 13.60
C ALA A 39 10.26 -25.10 12.32
N ALA A 40 9.50 -26.20 12.44
CA ALA A 40 8.82 -26.84 11.33
C ALA A 40 7.82 -25.90 10.66
N ARG A 41 7.04 -25.16 11.45
CA ARG A 41 6.11 -24.16 10.91
C ARG A 41 6.82 -23.09 10.08
N LEU A 42 7.92 -22.54 10.60
CA LEU A 42 8.72 -21.55 9.88
C LEU A 42 9.29 -22.13 8.57
N ALA A 43 9.81 -23.36 8.62
CA ALA A 43 10.34 -24.03 7.43
C ALA A 43 9.27 -24.23 6.34
N PHE A 44 8.06 -24.66 6.71
CA PHE A 44 6.95 -24.77 5.76
C PHE A 44 6.54 -23.41 5.18
N MET A 45 6.52 -22.35 6.00
CA MET A 45 6.23 -21.00 5.50
C MET A 45 7.25 -20.53 4.47
N ASN A 46 8.54 -20.74 4.72
CA ASN A 46 9.60 -20.39 3.76
C ASN A 46 9.44 -21.20 2.46
N ALA A 47 9.27 -22.52 2.56
CA ALA A 47 9.09 -23.38 1.39
C ALA A 47 7.87 -22.99 0.54
N LEU A 48 6.74 -22.66 1.18
CA LEU A 48 5.54 -22.19 0.47
C LEU A 48 5.74 -20.81 -0.16
N SER A 49 6.54 -19.95 0.47
CA SER A 49 6.85 -18.61 -0.06
C SER A 49 7.76 -18.70 -1.30
N ASP A 50 8.76 -19.58 -1.25
CA ASP A 50 9.64 -19.86 -2.39
C ASP A 50 8.85 -20.47 -3.55
N LEU A 51 7.97 -21.44 -3.26
CA LEU A 51 7.07 -22.03 -4.27
C LEU A 51 6.16 -20.96 -4.90
N ALA A 52 5.61 -20.04 -4.11
CA ALA A 52 4.74 -18.99 -4.62
C ALA A 52 5.50 -18.00 -5.52
N ALA A 53 6.77 -17.71 -5.21
CA ALA A 53 7.64 -16.93 -6.06
C ALA A 53 7.92 -17.63 -7.40
N GLU A 54 8.19 -18.94 -7.37
CA GLU A 54 8.41 -19.75 -8.59
C GLU A 54 7.15 -19.82 -9.47
N VAL A 55 5.98 -20.02 -8.85
CA VAL A 55 4.69 -19.99 -9.56
C VAL A 55 4.42 -18.62 -10.16
N THR A 56 4.68 -17.54 -9.41
CA THR A 56 4.55 -16.16 -9.91
C THR A 56 5.48 -15.91 -11.10
N ALA A 57 6.74 -16.38 -11.05
CA ALA A 57 7.67 -16.25 -12.17
C ALA A 57 7.23 -17.03 -13.43
N SER A 58 6.36 -18.03 -13.26
CA SER A 58 5.79 -18.83 -14.34
C SER A 58 4.46 -18.27 -14.88
N LEU A 59 3.93 -17.20 -14.27
CA LEU A 59 2.65 -16.59 -14.62
C LEU A 59 2.87 -15.14 -15.08
N ASP A 60 2.47 -14.83 -16.32
CA ASP A 60 2.66 -13.48 -16.88
C ASP A 60 1.59 -12.48 -16.42
N ASP A 61 0.37 -12.97 -16.11
CA ASP A 61 -0.81 -12.14 -15.81
C ASP A 61 -1.26 -12.25 -14.35
N ARG A 62 -0.55 -13.01 -13.50
CA ARG A 62 -0.94 -13.24 -12.10
C ARG A 62 0.26 -13.28 -11.17
N VAL A 63 0.04 -12.79 -9.96
CA VAL A 63 0.97 -12.90 -8.83
C VAL A 63 0.35 -13.78 -7.77
N VAL A 64 1.11 -14.74 -7.26
CA VAL A 64 0.73 -15.61 -6.15
C VAL A 64 1.56 -15.23 -4.93
N GLU A 65 0.88 -14.79 -3.87
CA GLU A 65 1.50 -14.48 -2.58
C GLU A 65 1.03 -15.47 -1.51
N VAL A 66 1.90 -15.74 -0.55
CA VAL A 66 1.58 -16.52 0.65
C VAL A 66 1.68 -15.62 1.86
N ARG A 67 0.60 -15.52 2.63
CA ARG A 67 0.51 -14.67 3.82
C ARG A 67 0.12 -15.49 5.05
N LEU A 68 0.53 -15.01 6.21
CA LEU A 68 0.12 -15.55 7.49
C LEU A 68 -1.12 -14.79 7.99
N ASP A 69 -2.16 -15.53 8.37
CA ASP A 69 -3.35 -15.04 9.06
C ASP A 69 -3.48 -15.81 10.37
N GLY A 70 -2.91 -15.26 11.45
CA GLY A 70 -2.78 -15.95 12.73
C GLY A 70 -1.93 -17.22 12.62
N ARG A 71 -2.58 -18.39 12.74
CA ARG A 71 -1.92 -19.72 12.61
C ARG A 71 -2.07 -20.32 11.21
N ASP A 72 -2.87 -19.69 10.36
CA ASP A 72 -3.24 -20.20 9.05
C ASP A 72 -2.43 -19.53 7.95
N VAL A 73 -2.11 -20.33 6.94
CA VAL A 73 -1.49 -19.88 5.70
C VAL A 73 -2.55 -19.54 4.68
N ARG A 74 -2.50 -18.34 4.10
CA ARG A 74 -3.45 -17.89 3.08
C ARG A 74 -2.69 -17.63 1.79
N VAL A 75 -3.16 -18.23 0.71
CA VAL A 75 -2.67 -17.96 -0.64
C VAL A 75 -3.54 -16.87 -1.24
N VAL A 76 -2.93 -15.82 -1.76
CA VAL A 76 -3.59 -14.68 -2.41
C VAL A 76 -3.12 -14.64 -3.85
N VAL A 77 -4.05 -14.53 -4.79
CA VAL A 77 -3.74 -14.41 -6.22
C VAL A 77 -4.23 -13.05 -6.72
N GLY A 78 -3.32 -12.25 -7.26
CA GLY A 78 -3.56 -10.90 -7.74
C GLY A 78 -3.15 -10.71 -9.21
N ALA A 79 -3.50 -9.56 -9.80
CA ALA A 79 -2.96 -9.14 -11.10
C ALA A 79 -1.56 -8.52 -10.93
N PRO A 80 -0.72 -8.45 -11.99
CA PRO A 80 0.68 -8.04 -11.89
C PRO A 80 0.87 -6.55 -11.56
N ASP A 81 -0.21 -5.75 -11.63
CA ASP A 81 -0.21 -4.34 -11.26
C ASP A 81 -1.10 -4.10 -10.04
N GLY A 82 -0.50 -4.26 -8.86
CA GLY A 82 -1.16 -4.03 -7.58
C GLY A 82 -0.16 -4.16 -6.44
N THR A 83 0.76 -3.21 -6.34
CA THR A 83 1.72 -3.07 -5.24
C THR A 83 1.08 -3.44 -3.89
N GLY A 84 1.76 -4.32 -3.16
CA GLY A 84 1.34 -4.86 -1.89
C GLY A 84 0.90 -3.84 -0.84
N THR A 85 0.26 -4.39 0.20
CA THR A 85 -0.27 -3.71 1.38
C THR A 85 -1.54 -2.90 1.13
N THR A 86 -2.68 -3.59 1.07
CA THR A 86 -3.93 -3.01 1.60
C THR A 86 -3.73 -2.81 3.11
N PRO A 87 -3.75 -1.58 3.64
CA PRO A 87 -3.78 -1.35 5.09
C PRO A 87 -5.06 -1.98 5.65
N PRO A 88 -5.10 -2.42 6.91
CA PRO A 88 -6.34 -2.91 7.52
C PRO A 88 -7.43 -1.84 7.37
N PRO A 89 -8.71 -2.23 7.18
CA PRO A 89 -9.79 -1.27 7.02
C PRO A 89 -9.83 -0.38 8.25
N GLY A 90 -9.56 0.92 8.06
CA GLY A 90 -9.80 1.94 9.06
C GLY A 90 -11.30 2.04 9.36
N PRO A 91 -11.68 2.56 10.53
CA PRO A 91 -13.08 2.63 10.95
C PRO A 91 -13.93 3.38 9.92
N ASP A 92 -15.08 2.80 9.57
CA ASP A 92 -16.06 3.36 8.63
C ASP A 92 -16.38 4.82 8.98
N PRO A 93 -16.17 5.77 8.06
CA PRO A 93 -16.74 7.10 8.22
C PRO A 93 -18.24 7.01 7.91
N GLY A 94 -19.06 7.39 8.89
CA GLY A 94 -20.50 7.57 8.75
C GLY A 94 -20.90 8.62 7.70
N PRO A 95 -22.19 8.98 7.67
CA PRO A 95 -23.04 8.89 6.50
C PRO A 95 -22.79 10.05 5.53
N PHE A 96 -22.31 9.73 4.33
CA PHE A 96 -22.59 10.54 3.15
C PHE A 96 -23.86 9.98 2.52
N GLY A 97 -24.85 10.86 2.37
CA GLY A 97 -26.23 10.50 2.03
C GLY A 97 -26.40 9.78 0.70
N ASP A 98 -27.45 8.96 0.68
CA ASP A 98 -28.17 8.33 -0.42
C ASP A 98 -27.51 8.30 -1.81
N GLY A 99 -27.11 7.09 -2.20
CA GLY A 99 -27.55 6.54 -3.48
C GLY A 99 -26.64 6.74 -4.70
N GLY A 100 -25.32 6.71 -4.53
CA GLY A 100 -24.38 6.56 -5.65
C GLY A 100 -23.30 5.53 -5.32
N ASP A 101 -23.00 4.62 -6.25
CA ASP A 101 -21.87 3.69 -6.13
C ASP A 101 -20.57 4.47 -5.90
N ILE A 102 -20.03 4.41 -4.68
CA ILE A 102 -18.78 5.07 -4.32
C ILE A 102 -17.62 4.24 -4.89
N SER A 103 -17.07 4.68 -6.03
CA SER A 103 -15.87 4.10 -6.61
C SER A 103 -14.62 4.54 -5.85
N ARG A 104 -13.88 3.58 -5.26
CA ARG A 104 -12.65 3.84 -4.50
C ARG A 104 -11.43 3.82 -5.43
N ILE A 105 -10.53 4.79 -5.27
CA ILE A 105 -9.32 4.94 -6.09
C ILE A 105 -8.11 5.20 -5.18
N THR A 106 -6.98 4.56 -5.46
CA THR A 106 -5.69 4.87 -4.82
C THR A 106 -4.93 5.90 -5.65
N LEU A 107 -4.74 7.10 -5.09
CA LEU A 107 -4.03 8.20 -5.75
C LEU A 107 -2.58 8.27 -5.27
N ARG A 108 -1.63 8.30 -6.20
CA ARG A 108 -0.21 8.59 -5.92
C ARG A 108 0.08 10.04 -6.28
N LEU A 109 0.56 10.82 -5.31
CA LEU A 109 0.97 12.20 -5.51
C LEU A 109 2.44 12.35 -5.16
N LEU A 110 3.09 13.35 -5.77
CA LEU A 110 4.39 13.81 -5.31
C LEU A 110 4.26 14.37 -3.90
N ASP A 111 5.30 14.18 -3.08
CA ASP A 111 5.31 14.58 -1.66
C ASP A 111 4.98 16.07 -1.44
N GLN A 112 5.55 16.94 -2.28
CA GLN A 112 5.28 18.38 -2.29
C GLN A 112 3.79 18.71 -2.51
N LEU A 113 3.13 17.96 -3.40
CA LEU A 113 1.73 18.21 -3.76
C LEU A 113 0.79 17.71 -2.66
N LYS A 114 1.13 16.57 -2.03
CA LYS A 114 0.42 16.06 -0.85
C LYS A 114 0.49 17.08 0.29
N GLY A 115 1.68 17.61 0.59
CA GLY A 115 1.85 18.60 1.66
C GLY A 115 1.05 19.88 1.45
N GLN A 116 1.01 20.39 0.21
CA GLN A 116 0.18 21.55 -0.13
C GLN A 116 -1.33 21.26 0.04
N ALA A 117 -1.78 20.08 -0.38
CA ALA A 117 -3.17 19.68 -0.25
C ALA A 117 -3.59 19.49 1.22
N GLU A 118 -2.74 18.90 2.05
CA GLU A 118 -2.98 18.78 3.50
C GLU A 118 -3.07 20.14 4.19
N HIS A 119 -2.18 21.07 3.82
CA HIS A 119 -2.21 22.43 4.35
C HIS A 119 -3.48 23.19 3.94
N ALA A 120 -3.90 23.07 2.68
CA ALA A 120 -5.13 23.70 2.18
C ALA A 120 -6.40 23.10 2.83
N ALA A 121 -6.41 21.78 3.07
CA ALA A 121 -7.49 21.10 3.79
C ALA A 121 -7.58 21.56 5.26
N ALA A 122 -6.43 21.68 5.94
CA ALA A 122 -6.35 22.15 7.31
C ALA A 122 -6.85 23.60 7.48
N GLN A 123 -6.50 24.50 6.55
CA GLN A 123 -7.01 25.88 6.55
C GLN A 123 -8.54 25.97 6.41
N GLN A 124 -9.15 24.99 5.74
CA GLN A 124 -10.60 24.92 5.53
C GLN A 124 -11.31 24.06 6.59
N GLY A 125 -10.57 23.50 7.56
CA GLY A 125 -11.14 22.65 8.61
C GLY A 125 -11.78 21.35 8.10
N VAL A 126 -11.39 20.89 6.90
CA VAL A 126 -11.95 19.68 6.27
C VAL A 126 -10.88 18.59 6.13
N SER A 127 -11.31 17.34 5.94
CA SER A 127 -10.38 16.25 5.64
C SER A 127 -9.77 16.42 4.26
N LEU A 128 -8.56 15.88 4.06
CA LEU A 128 -7.90 15.84 2.75
C LEU A 128 -8.80 15.18 1.69
N ASN A 129 -9.50 14.10 2.04
CA ASN A 129 -10.40 13.41 1.10
C ASN A 129 -11.57 14.31 0.67
N SER A 130 -12.18 15.02 1.62
CA SER A 130 -13.26 15.98 1.33
C SER A 130 -12.76 17.15 0.47
N TRP A 131 -11.58 17.68 0.79
CA TRP A 131 -10.97 18.78 0.05
C TRP A 131 -10.63 18.37 -1.40
N VAL A 132 -10.01 17.20 -1.59
CA VAL A 132 -9.70 16.65 -2.92
C VAL A 132 -10.98 16.40 -3.73
N SER A 133 -12.00 15.84 -3.08
CA SER A 133 -13.30 15.60 -3.73
C SER A 133 -13.95 16.91 -4.20
N GLN A 134 -13.90 17.97 -3.38
CA GLN A 134 -14.40 19.30 -3.75
C GLN A 134 -13.56 19.94 -4.87
N ALA A 135 -12.23 19.81 -4.84
CA ALA A 135 -11.34 20.32 -5.86
C ALA A 135 -11.61 19.67 -7.23
N VAL A 136 -11.80 18.35 -7.26
CA VAL A 136 -12.16 17.61 -8.48
C VAL A 136 -13.55 18.01 -8.96
N GLN A 137 -14.54 18.13 -8.07
CA GLN A 137 -15.87 18.60 -8.43
C GLN A 137 -15.85 20.02 -9.02
N GLY A 138 -15.04 20.93 -8.47
CA GLY A 138 -14.86 22.29 -8.98
C GLY A 138 -14.20 22.31 -10.36
N ALA A 139 -13.19 21.47 -10.59
CA ALA A 139 -12.54 21.33 -11.89
C ALA A 139 -13.50 20.76 -12.95
N LEU A 140 -14.33 19.78 -12.59
CA LEU A 140 -15.30 19.13 -13.48
C LEU A 140 -16.50 20.03 -13.81
N ARG A 141 -16.89 20.94 -12.91
CA ARG A 141 -17.96 21.92 -13.16
C ARG A 141 -17.55 23.04 -14.11
N GLY A 142 -16.28 23.07 -14.55
CA GLY A 142 -15.80 24.04 -15.53
C GLY A 142 -15.91 25.49 -15.06
N GLU A 143 -15.76 25.75 -13.75
CA GLU A 143 -15.63 27.12 -13.28
C GLU A 143 -14.25 27.66 -13.70
N PRO A 144 -14.18 28.67 -14.58
CA PRO A 144 -12.98 29.48 -14.60
C PRO A 144 -12.98 30.20 -13.26
N ARG A 145 -12.08 29.83 -12.35
CA ARG A 145 -11.67 30.77 -11.30
C ARG A 145 -11.02 31.95 -12.00
N GLY A 146 -11.88 32.88 -12.41
CA GLY A 146 -11.50 34.19 -12.86
C GLY A 146 -10.76 34.91 -11.76
N GLY A 147 -9.75 35.66 -12.18
CA GLY A 147 -9.35 36.89 -11.52
C GLY A 147 -8.75 36.72 -10.12
N PHE A 148 -7.43 36.62 -10.09
CA PHE A 148 -6.65 37.45 -9.16
C PHE A 148 -7.31 38.84 -9.08
N PRO A 149 -7.63 39.41 -7.89
CA PRO A 149 -8.31 40.69 -7.82
C PRO A 149 -7.45 41.78 -8.47
N PRO A 150 -7.90 42.46 -9.54
CA PRO A 150 -7.30 43.70 -9.99
C PRO A 150 -8.05 44.82 -9.28
N GLY A 151 -7.53 45.31 -8.15
CA GLY A 151 -8.31 46.28 -7.37
C GLY A 151 -7.68 46.82 -6.10
N SER A 152 -6.37 47.02 -6.03
CA SER A 152 -5.81 48.09 -5.19
C SER A 152 -5.17 49.11 -6.12
N GLY A 153 -5.82 50.27 -6.21
CA GLY A 153 -5.45 51.36 -7.10
C GLY A 153 -4.07 51.90 -6.78
N TRP A 154 -3.21 51.93 -7.80
CA TRP A 154 -2.05 52.79 -7.85
C TRP A 154 -2.26 53.74 -9.04
N PRO A 155 -2.11 55.06 -8.87
CA PRO A 155 -2.31 56.01 -9.96
C PRO A 155 -1.28 55.75 -11.06
N ARG A 156 -1.76 55.57 -12.29
CA ARG A 156 -0.90 55.62 -13.48
C ARG A 156 -0.55 57.08 -13.73
N ASP A 157 0.71 57.43 -13.52
CA ASP A 157 1.29 58.60 -14.18
C ASP A 157 1.79 58.18 -15.56
N ASP A 158 1.24 58.88 -16.54
CA ASP A 158 1.47 58.72 -17.96
C ASP A 158 2.70 59.56 -18.33
N SER A 159 3.81 58.92 -18.69
CA SER A 159 4.86 59.58 -19.49
C SER A 159 5.88 58.57 -20.04
N SER A 160 5.70 58.23 -21.32
CA SER A 160 6.82 57.90 -22.21
C SER A 160 7.31 59.21 -22.85
N PRO A 161 8.61 59.39 -23.16
CA PRO A 161 9.17 58.74 -24.37
C PRO A 161 10.69 58.43 -24.40
N ARG A 162 10.99 57.40 -25.21
CA ARG A 162 12.18 57.20 -26.10
C ARG A 162 13.59 56.98 -25.50
N GLY A 163 14.23 55.92 -26.00
CA GLY A 163 15.69 55.70 -26.02
C GLY A 163 16.05 54.21 -26.06
N GLN A 164 16.07 53.55 -27.23
CA GLN A 164 17.26 53.20 -28.02
C GLN A 164 18.28 52.23 -27.36
N HIS A 165 18.44 51.07 -28.03
CA HIS A 165 19.63 50.20 -28.16
C HIS A 165 20.24 49.52 -26.92
N ARG A 166 20.33 48.18 -26.91
CA ARG A 166 21.45 47.38 -27.50
C ARG A 166 21.38 45.90 -27.08
N VAL A 167 21.66 45.04 -28.07
CA VAL A 167 21.93 43.59 -27.99
C VAL A 167 23.34 43.31 -27.45
N GLN A 168 23.52 42.32 -26.55
CA GLN A 168 24.67 41.38 -26.45
C GLN A 168 24.17 40.13 -25.68
N GLY A 169 24.33 38.88 -26.17
CA GLY A 169 25.55 38.04 -26.07
C GLY A 169 25.64 37.44 -24.65
N TRP A 170 25.74 36.12 -24.41
CA TRP A 170 26.90 35.26 -24.67
C TRP A 170 26.57 33.75 -24.70
N VAL A 171 27.54 33.01 -25.24
CA VAL A 171 27.57 31.60 -25.65
C VAL A 171 28.11 30.67 -24.54
N GLN A 172 27.64 29.43 -24.62
CA GLN A 172 28.00 28.22 -23.89
C GLN A 172 29.46 27.78 -24.13
N GLY A 173 30.13 27.36 -23.07
CA GLY A 173 31.36 26.56 -23.09
C GLY A 173 31.17 25.35 -22.19
#